data_AF-E6K495-F1
#
_entry.id   AF-E6K495-F1
#
_cell.length_a   1.000
_cell.length_b   1.000
_cell.length_c   1.000
_cell.angle_alpha   90.00
_cell.angle_beta   90.00
_cell.angle_gamma   90.00
#
_symmetry.space_group_name_H-M   'P 1'
#
loop_
_entity.id
_entity.type
_entity.pdbx_description
1 polymer ?
#
loop_
_entity_poly.entity_id
_entity_poly.type
_entity_poly.pdbx_seq_one_letter_code
_entity_poly.pdbx_strand_id
1 'polypeptide(L)'
;MPKEFIVAIELGSSKMTGIAGQKNLDGSITVLAVVTEDSTSCIRKGVVYNIDKTGQCLTNIINRLKTILKQEIVHVYVGVGGQSIRSVKNVIVKELPNETVVTQDMINALMDGNRNMSYTDQEILDAATQEYKIDNQYQLDPVGIQCSRLEGNFLNILWRKTFYRNLNKCFDNAGIAIAEMYLAPLAMADSVLTEAEKRSGCALVDIGADTTTVSVYHKNILRHLAVIPLGSNNITKDIASLQMEERDAEKMKLKYAKAFTDNNDIDSTLTYPIDQDRQVESRKFIDIVEGRLEEIIENAWFQVPSEYADKLLGGIILTGGGSNIPNLERAVRNHTHIEKIRIAKFVTQTINSNDPKITDHNGMMNTVLSLLAKGDMNCAGSEIKADLFGTGEPRPTTTTGTLHTTPRTPNETSGTGVVLTAAEKQKAEEEARRKREAEEEAARKAAAEEAARKERERKENSPLHKMSTGLKKFIKQMVSEEE
;
A
#
# COMPACT_ATOMS: atom_id res chain seq x y z
N MET A 1 -10.73 -10.46 31.99
CA MET A 1 -9.70 -9.69 31.27
C MET A 1 -10.41 -8.85 30.23
N PRO A 2 -9.95 -7.62 29.93
CA PRO A 2 -10.48 -6.87 28.79
C PRO A 2 -10.33 -7.73 27.53
N LYS A 3 -11.36 -7.73 26.66
CA LYS A 3 -11.24 -8.41 25.37
C LYS A 3 -10.25 -7.63 24.53
N GLU A 4 -9.30 -8.35 23.94
CA GLU A 4 -8.33 -7.78 23.02
C GLU A 4 -8.52 -8.43 21.66
N PHE A 5 -8.85 -7.60 20.67
CA PHE A 5 -8.96 -8.06 19.29
C PHE A 5 -8.65 -6.93 18.33
N ILE A 6 -8.17 -7.31 17.16
CA ILE A 6 -7.94 -6.45 16.00
C ILE A 6 -9.11 -6.62 15.06
N VAL A 7 -9.53 -5.54 14.41
CA VAL A 7 -10.52 -5.55 13.34
C VAL A 7 -9.89 -5.04 12.05
N ALA A 8 -9.99 -5.80 10.98
CA ALA A 8 -9.54 -5.39 9.65
C ALA A 8 -10.70 -5.45 8.63
N ILE A 9 -10.71 -4.52 7.69
CA ILE A 9 -11.70 -4.43 6.61
C ILE A 9 -10.99 -4.39 5.25
N GLU A 10 -11.40 -5.29 4.37
CA GLU A 10 -11.01 -5.31 2.96
C GLU A 10 -12.17 -4.86 2.07
N LEU A 11 -11.91 -3.90 1.19
CA LEU A 11 -12.88 -3.39 0.20
C LEU A 11 -12.69 -4.08 -1.16
N GLY A 12 -13.12 -5.34 -1.28
CA GLY A 12 -13.13 -6.06 -2.55
C GLY A 12 -14.27 -5.61 -3.47
N SER A 13 -14.16 -5.89 -4.78
CA SER A 13 -15.19 -5.53 -5.77
C SER A 13 -16.36 -6.53 -5.83
N SER A 14 -16.12 -7.80 -5.50
CA SER A 14 -17.18 -8.81 -5.38
C SER A 14 -17.80 -8.81 -3.98
N LYS A 15 -16.97 -8.70 -2.94
CA LYS A 15 -17.39 -8.65 -1.55
C LYS A 15 -16.55 -7.68 -0.73
N MET A 16 -17.16 -7.04 0.25
CA MET A 16 -16.48 -6.34 1.34
C MET A 16 -16.40 -7.29 2.54
N THR A 17 -15.22 -7.40 3.15
CA THR A 17 -14.99 -8.38 4.22
C THR A 17 -14.46 -7.67 5.46
N GLY A 18 -15.14 -7.84 6.58
CA GLY A 18 -14.63 -7.47 7.90
C GLY A 18 -14.23 -8.73 8.68
N ILE A 19 -13.05 -8.71 9.28
CA ILE A 19 -12.54 -9.79 10.13
C ILE A 19 -12.16 -9.24 11.49
N ALA A 20 -12.41 -10.02 12.53
CA ALA A 20 -11.90 -9.77 13.87
C ALA A 20 -11.07 -10.96 14.35
N GLY A 21 -9.92 -10.69 14.97
CA GLY A 21 -9.05 -11.74 15.48
C GLY A 21 -8.20 -11.30 16.67
N GLN A 22 -7.76 -12.27 17.45
CA GLN A 22 -6.89 -12.08 18.61
C GLN A 22 -5.50 -12.63 18.27
N LYS A 23 -4.47 -11.82 18.52
CA LYS A 23 -3.07 -12.28 18.46
C LYS A 23 -2.71 -12.98 19.77
N ASN A 24 -2.21 -14.19 19.66
CA ASN A 24 -1.76 -14.99 20.80
C ASN A 24 -0.28 -14.70 21.09
N LEU A 25 0.17 -15.04 22.30
CA LEU A 25 1.56 -14.84 22.73
C LEU A 25 2.58 -15.67 21.93
N ASP A 26 2.14 -16.76 21.31
CA ASP A 26 2.96 -17.63 20.45
C ASP A 26 3.08 -17.11 19.00
N GLY A 27 2.48 -15.96 18.71
CA GLY A 27 2.45 -15.36 17.37
C GLY A 27 1.35 -15.88 16.45
N SER A 28 0.54 -16.86 16.88
CA SER A 28 -0.63 -17.30 16.12
C SER A 28 -1.79 -16.31 16.24
N ILE A 29 -2.73 -16.36 15.29
CA ILE A 29 -3.91 -15.49 15.27
C ILE A 29 -5.16 -16.35 15.36
N THR A 30 -5.98 -16.13 16.38
CA THR A 30 -7.30 -16.74 16.51
C THR A 30 -8.35 -15.84 15.88
N VAL A 31 -9.01 -16.30 14.81
CA VAL A 31 -10.12 -15.58 14.19
C VAL A 31 -11.37 -15.72 15.06
N LEU A 32 -11.93 -14.58 15.46
CA LEU A 32 -13.10 -14.51 16.33
C LEU A 32 -14.39 -14.36 15.51
N ALA A 33 -14.36 -13.60 14.42
CA ALA A 33 -15.53 -13.35 13.58
C ALA A 33 -15.12 -12.96 12.16
N VAL A 34 -15.92 -13.39 11.18
CA VAL A 34 -15.83 -12.97 9.78
C VAL A 34 -17.21 -12.51 9.31
N VAL A 35 -17.29 -11.33 8.72
CA VAL A 35 -18.50 -10.78 8.14
C VAL A 35 -18.22 -10.38 6.69
N THR A 36 -19.13 -10.72 5.79
CA THR A 36 -19.04 -10.41 4.37
C THR A 36 -20.35 -9.77 3.90
N GLU A 37 -20.24 -8.73 3.09
CA GLU A 37 -21.35 -8.06 2.38
C GLU A 37 -21.05 -8.06 0.88
N ASP A 38 -22.08 -8.16 0.04
CA ASP A 38 -21.94 -7.94 -1.41
C ASP A 38 -21.57 -6.47 -1.66
N SER A 39 -20.53 -6.24 -2.46
CA SER A 39 -20.03 -4.90 -2.75
C SER A 39 -20.11 -4.52 -4.23
N THR A 40 -20.71 -5.36 -5.08
CA THR A 40 -20.77 -5.16 -6.54
C THR A 40 -21.46 -3.85 -6.95
N SER A 41 -22.36 -3.37 -6.10
CA SER A 41 -23.11 -2.12 -6.32
C SER A 41 -22.40 -0.85 -5.82
N CYS A 42 -21.29 -0.98 -5.08
CA CYS A 42 -20.62 0.15 -4.42
C CYS A 42 -19.10 0.22 -4.63
N ILE A 43 -18.43 -0.90 -4.88
CA ILE A 43 -17.00 -1.00 -5.20
C ILE A 43 -16.86 -1.51 -6.63
N ARG A 44 -16.02 -0.86 -7.44
CA ARG A 44 -15.70 -1.30 -8.80
C ARG A 44 -14.20 -1.21 -9.00
N LYS A 45 -13.57 -2.25 -9.55
CA LYS A 45 -12.12 -2.26 -9.79
C LYS A 45 -11.30 -1.87 -8.55
N GLY A 46 -11.76 -2.31 -7.38
CA GLY A 46 -11.14 -2.06 -6.07
C GLY A 46 -11.24 -0.62 -5.56
N VAL A 47 -12.02 0.25 -6.18
CA VAL A 47 -12.21 1.64 -5.72
C VAL A 47 -13.68 1.93 -5.40
N VAL A 48 -13.91 2.87 -4.49
CA VAL A 48 -15.25 3.33 -4.10
C VAL A 48 -15.92 4.01 -5.29
N TYR A 49 -16.98 3.39 -5.80
CA TYR A 49 -17.82 3.91 -6.88
C TYR A 49 -19.05 4.65 -6.34
N ASN A 50 -19.68 4.13 -5.28
CA ASN A 50 -20.84 4.76 -4.63
C ASN A 50 -20.61 4.94 -3.12
N ILE A 51 -20.41 6.19 -2.70
CA ILE A 51 -20.05 6.55 -1.33
C ILE A 51 -21.11 6.13 -0.31
N ASP A 52 -22.39 6.39 -0.61
CA ASP A 52 -23.48 6.13 0.33
C ASP A 52 -23.69 4.63 0.54
N LYS A 53 -23.70 3.86 -0.55
CA LYS A 53 -23.79 2.39 -0.46
C LYS A 53 -22.58 1.78 0.22
N THR A 54 -21.37 2.29 -0.03
CA THR A 54 -20.16 1.84 0.68
C THR A 54 -20.29 2.12 2.18
N GLY A 55 -20.75 3.30 2.58
CA GLY A 55 -21.02 3.63 3.99
C GLY A 55 -22.04 2.69 4.65
N GLN A 56 -23.10 2.31 3.93
CA GLN A 56 -24.08 1.32 4.40
C GLN A 56 -23.46 -0.06 4.59
N CYS A 57 -22.70 -0.57 3.62
CA CYS A 57 -21.99 -1.85 3.73
C CYS A 57 -21.03 -1.86 4.94
N LEU A 58 -20.25 -0.78 5.12
CA LEU A 58 -19.33 -0.63 6.25
C LEU A 58 -20.09 -0.66 7.59
N THR A 59 -21.19 0.08 7.69
CA THR A 59 -22.03 0.11 8.89
C THR A 59 -22.60 -1.27 9.21
N ASN A 60 -23.08 -2.00 8.20
CA ASN A 60 -23.58 -3.36 8.36
C ASN A 60 -22.50 -4.32 8.88
N ILE A 61 -21.29 -4.27 8.29
CA ILE A 61 -20.16 -5.10 8.70
C ILE A 61 -19.83 -4.85 10.17
N ILE A 62 -19.66 -3.58 10.55
CA ILE A 62 -19.33 -3.19 11.92
C ILE A 62 -20.41 -3.64 12.90
N ASN A 63 -21.69 -3.40 12.61
CA ASN A 63 -22.79 -3.78 13.50
C ASN A 63 -22.87 -5.30 13.70
N ARG A 64 -22.66 -6.08 12.64
CA ARG A 64 -22.62 -7.54 12.71
C ARG A 64 -21.41 -8.03 13.51
N LEU A 65 -20.23 -7.43 13.33
CA LEU A 65 -19.05 -7.75 14.14
C LEU A 65 -19.28 -7.42 15.63
N LYS A 66 -19.80 -6.23 15.95
CA LYS A 66 -20.15 -5.83 17.32
C LYS A 66 -21.10 -6.82 17.99
N THR A 67 -22.10 -7.29 17.23
CA THR A 67 -23.08 -8.28 17.71
C THR A 67 -22.43 -9.62 18.05
N ILE A 68 -21.54 -10.13 17.18
CA ILE A 68 -20.84 -11.41 17.39
C ILE A 68 -19.85 -11.30 18.56
N LEU A 69 -19.08 -10.21 18.62
CA LEU A 69 -18.04 -9.98 19.63
C LEU A 69 -18.58 -9.53 20.99
N LYS A 70 -19.81 -9.01 21.02
CA LYS A 70 -20.47 -8.37 22.17
C LYS A 70 -19.67 -7.19 22.74
N GLN A 71 -19.00 -6.45 21.86
CA GLN A 71 -18.11 -5.34 22.21
C GLN A 71 -18.29 -4.23 21.19
N GLU A 72 -18.18 -2.99 21.63
CA GLU A 72 -17.99 -1.87 20.71
C GLU A 72 -16.67 -2.03 19.95
N ILE A 73 -16.59 -1.38 18.79
CA ILE A 73 -15.39 -1.36 17.94
C ILE A 73 -14.99 0.10 17.82
N VAL A 74 -13.79 0.42 18.33
CA VAL A 74 -13.31 1.81 18.45
C VAL A 74 -12.68 2.30 17.15
N HIS A 75 -11.96 1.41 16.48
CA HIS A 75 -11.25 1.69 15.24
C HIS A 75 -11.02 0.40 14.44
N VAL A 76 -10.60 0.54 13.18
CA VAL A 76 -10.31 -0.58 12.29
C VAL A 76 -9.08 -0.35 11.43
N TYR A 77 -8.47 -1.44 11.00
CA TYR A 77 -7.46 -1.48 9.94
C TYR A 77 -8.14 -1.61 8.59
N VAL A 78 -7.64 -0.90 7.57
CA VAL A 78 -8.26 -0.87 6.25
C VAL A 78 -7.26 -1.24 5.17
N GLY A 79 -7.63 -2.20 4.32
CA GLY A 79 -6.87 -2.52 3.11
C GLY A 79 -7.26 -1.61 1.97
N VAL A 80 -6.28 -0.92 1.41
CA VAL A 80 -6.44 -0.08 0.21
C VAL A 80 -5.78 -0.73 -0.98
N GLY A 81 -6.50 -0.79 -2.09
CA GLY A 81 -6.10 -1.45 -3.31
C GLY A 81 -6.81 -0.84 -4.52
N GLY A 82 -6.80 -1.58 -5.63
CA GLY A 82 -7.63 -1.25 -6.77
C GLY A 82 -6.99 -0.32 -7.80
N GLN A 83 -7.81 0.05 -8.78
CA GLN A 83 -7.38 0.75 -9.98
C GLN A 83 -6.61 2.03 -9.67
N SER A 84 -5.66 2.34 -10.56
CA SER A 84 -4.78 3.51 -10.51
C SER A 84 -3.64 3.43 -9.51
N ILE A 85 -3.53 2.38 -8.68
CA ILE A 85 -2.31 2.11 -7.95
C ILE A 85 -1.23 1.64 -8.93
N ARG A 86 -0.11 2.36 -8.96
CA ARG A 86 1.07 1.99 -9.75
C ARG A 86 2.35 2.54 -9.13
N SER A 87 3.45 1.86 -9.34
CA SER A 87 4.77 2.33 -8.97
C SER A 87 5.42 3.16 -10.07
N VAL A 88 6.08 4.25 -9.72
CA VAL A 88 6.90 5.08 -10.60
C VAL A 88 8.28 5.25 -9.97
N LYS A 89 9.33 4.96 -10.74
CA LYS A 89 10.71 5.20 -10.30
C LYS A 89 10.99 6.71 -10.27
N ASN A 90 11.68 7.17 -9.24
CA ASN A 90 12.14 8.54 -9.13
C ASN A 90 13.56 8.59 -8.56
N VAL A 91 14.37 9.53 -9.03
CA VAL A 91 15.76 9.70 -8.59
C VAL A 91 15.93 11.13 -8.10
N ILE A 92 16.48 11.28 -6.89
CA ILE A 92 16.88 12.58 -6.34
C ILE A 92 18.40 12.58 -6.23
N VAL A 93 19.03 13.62 -6.76
CA VAL A 93 20.50 13.76 -6.78
C VAL A 93 20.90 14.94 -5.91
N LYS A 94 21.95 14.74 -5.10
CA LYS A 94 22.60 15.79 -4.32
C LYS A 94 24.10 15.78 -4.59
N GLU A 95 24.60 16.90 -5.08
CA GLU A 95 26.04 17.16 -5.20
C GLU A 95 26.55 17.63 -3.83
N LEU A 96 27.66 17.05 -3.39
CA LEU A 96 28.27 17.27 -2.09
C LEU A 96 29.69 17.82 -2.29
N PRO A 97 30.22 18.60 -1.32
CA PRO A 97 31.63 18.94 -1.30
C PRO A 97 32.50 17.68 -1.35
N ASN A 98 33.71 17.81 -1.91
CA ASN A 98 34.66 16.70 -1.94
C ASN A 98 34.89 16.13 -0.53
N GLU A 99 34.99 14.82 -0.45
CA GLU A 99 35.24 14.09 0.79
C GLU A 99 34.13 14.19 1.85
N THR A 100 32.90 14.52 1.45
CA THR A 100 31.76 14.54 2.37
C THR A 100 31.37 13.12 2.78
N VAL A 101 31.31 12.88 4.09
CA VAL A 101 30.76 11.64 4.65
C VAL A 101 29.25 11.75 4.68
N VAL A 102 28.55 10.77 4.09
CA VAL A 102 27.09 10.70 4.07
C VAL A 102 26.56 10.52 5.50
N THR A 103 25.60 11.37 5.87
CA THR A 103 24.92 11.33 7.17
C THR A 103 23.46 10.89 7.00
N GLN A 104 22.84 10.42 8.09
CA GLN A 104 21.41 10.08 8.09
C GLN A 104 20.53 11.26 7.67
N ASP A 105 20.89 12.49 8.04
CA ASP A 105 20.15 13.70 7.65
C ASP A 105 20.17 13.95 6.14
N MET A 106 21.28 13.61 5.46
CA MET A 106 21.34 13.69 4.00
C MET A 106 20.40 12.67 3.34
N ILE A 107 20.30 11.46 3.92
CA ILE A 107 19.39 10.42 3.45
C ILE A 107 17.93 10.81 3.66
N ASN A 108 17.61 11.35 4.84
CA ASN A 108 16.30 11.90 5.14
C ASN A 108 15.93 13.03 4.16
N ALA A 109 16.86 13.94 3.86
CA ALA A 109 16.64 15.02 2.91
C ALA A 109 16.37 14.54 1.47
N LEU A 110 16.99 13.44 1.02
CA LEU A 110 16.68 12.83 -0.28
C LEU A 110 15.25 12.27 -0.31
N MET A 111 14.85 11.57 0.76
CA MET A 111 13.49 11.03 0.89
C MET A 111 12.44 12.15 0.95
N ASP A 112 12.71 13.22 1.70
CA ASP A 112 11.86 14.40 1.77
C ASP A 112 11.73 15.07 0.40
N GLY A 113 12.84 15.22 -0.33
CA GLY A 113 12.84 15.71 -1.71
C GLY A 113 11.96 14.86 -2.63
N ASN A 114 12.05 13.53 -2.51
CA ASN A 114 11.24 12.60 -3.28
C ASN A 114 9.74 12.69 -2.94
N ARG A 115 9.38 12.82 -1.66
CA ARG A 115 7.99 12.94 -1.21
C ARG A 115 7.30 14.22 -1.62
N ASN A 116 8.07 15.29 -1.78
CA ASN A 116 7.57 16.58 -2.24
C ASN A 116 7.33 16.62 -3.76
N MET A 117 7.64 15.54 -4.49
CA MET A 117 7.35 15.45 -5.92
C MET A 117 5.83 15.46 -6.18
N SER A 118 5.40 16.34 -7.08
CA SER A 118 4.01 16.43 -7.50
C SER A 118 3.74 15.59 -8.74
N TYR A 119 2.65 14.85 -8.71
CA TYR A 119 2.11 14.14 -9.88
C TYR A 119 0.71 14.67 -10.20
N THR A 120 0.41 14.91 -11.48
CA THR A 120 -0.92 15.40 -11.90
C THR A 120 -2.01 14.40 -11.50
N ASP A 121 -3.03 14.87 -10.78
CA ASP A 121 -4.17 14.07 -10.25
C ASP A 121 -3.81 12.87 -9.36
N GLN A 122 -2.53 12.69 -9.04
CA GLN A 122 -1.99 11.57 -8.28
C GLN A 122 -1.23 12.08 -7.05
N GLU A 123 -1.15 11.23 -6.03
CA GLU A 123 -0.36 11.46 -4.83
C GLU A 123 0.47 10.22 -4.51
N ILE A 124 1.60 10.43 -3.83
CA ILE A 124 2.45 9.36 -3.33
C ILE A 124 1.78 8.80 -2.07
N LEU A 125 1.37 7.54 -2.10
CA LEU A 125 0.87 6.84 -0.92
C LEU A 125 1.99 6.27 -0.06
N ASP A 126 3.02 5.74 -0.71
CA ASP A 126 4.21 5.19 -0.07
C ASP A 126 5.40 5.29 -1.05
N ALA A 127 6.62 5.26 -0.53
CA ALA A 127 7.85 5.31 -1.31
C ALA A 127 8.83 4.27 -0.79
N ALA A 128 9.13 3.25 -1.60
CA ALA A 128 10.11 2.23 -1.28
C ALA A 128 11.51 2.68 -1.73
N THR A 129 12.44 2.79 -0.78
CA THR A 129 13.85 3.03 -1.07
C THR A 129 14.44 1.87 -1.86
N GLN A 130 15.15 2.19 -2.94
CA GLN A 130 15.91 1.22 -3.74
C GLN A 130 17.37 1.24 -3.26
N GLU A 131 18.33 1.16 -4.17
CA GLU A 131 19.73 1.41 -3.87
C GLU A 131 20.05 2.92 -3.89
N TYR A 132 20.91 3.38 -2.99
CA TYR A 132 21.58 4.67 -3.16
C TYR A 132 22.75 4.52 -4.12
N LYS A 133 23.00 5.52 -4.95
CA LYS A 133 24.20 5.58 -5.78
C LYS A 133 25.18 6.56 -5.18
N ILE A 134 26.34 6.05 -4.80
CA ILE A 134 27.44 6.76 -4.18
C ILE A 134 28.55 6.86 -5.23
N ASP A 135 28.67 8.05 -5.82
CA ASP A 135 29.41 8.29 -7.06
C ASP A 135 29.01 7.29 -8.18
N ASN A 136 29.79 6.21 -8.37
CA ASN A 136 29.52 5.16 -9.37
C ASN A 136 29.15 3.79 -8.79
N GLN A 137 28.96 3.66 -7.47
CA GLN A 137 28.65 2.40 -6.80
C GLN A 137 27.26 2.42 -6.18
N TYR A 138 26.55 1.29 -6.22
CA TYR A 138 25.25 1.14 -5.57
C TYR A 138 25.42 0.56 -4.16
N GLN A 139 24.74 1.16 -3.19
CA GLN A 139 24.76 0.76 -1.78
C GLN A 139 23.35 0.81 -1.19
N LEU A 140 23.02 -0.16 -0.33
CA LEU A 140 21.75 -0.16 0.40
C LEU A 140 21.80 0.74 1.64
N ASP A 141 22.94 0.74 2.33
CA ASP A 141 23.22 1.61 3.46
C ASP A 141 24.42 2.52 3.14
N PRO A 142 24.17 3.78 2.76
CA PRO A 142 25.22 4.70 2.36
C PRO A 142 25.83 5.48 3.53
N VAL A 143 25.29 5.37 4.75
CA VAL A 143 25.72 6.20 5.88
C VAL A 143 27.16 5.87 6.27
N GLY A 144 27.98 6.90 6.49
CA GLY A 144 29.40 6.74 6.81
C GLY A 144 30.31 6.55 5.60
N ILE A 145 29.77 6.47 4.39
CA ILE A 145 30.56 6.40 3.15
C ILE A 145 30.86 7.81 2.66
N GLN A 146 32.10 8.01 2.21
CA GLN A 146 32.55 9.28 1.63
C GLN A 146 32.18 9.36 0.15
N CYS A 147 31.57 10.46 -0.29
CA CYS A 147 31.32 10.72 -1.70
C CYS A 147 31.22 12.20 -2.07
N SER A 148 31.34 12.45 -3.37
CA SER A 148 31.05 13.75 -3.98
C SER A 148 29.63 13.84 -4.52
N ARG A 149 29.04 12.70 -4.91
CA ARG A 149 27.70 12.64 -5.48
C ARG A 149 26.87 11.54 -4.82
N LEU A 150 25.69 11.92 -4.34
CA LEU A 150 24.76 11.05 -3.66
C LEU A 150 23.42 11.05 -4.40
N GLU A 151 23.01 9.89 -4.92
CA GLU A 151 21.71 9.70 -5.57
C GLU A 151 20.82 8.78 -4.74
N GLY A 152 19.62 9.23 -4.41
CA GLY A 152 18.56 8.38 -3.84
C GLY A 152 17.64 7.87 -4.94
N ASN A 153 17.59 6.55 -5.11
CA ASN A 153 16.64 5.91 -6.01
C ASN A 153 15.42 5.45 -5.21
N PHE A 154 14.23 5.84 -5.67
CA PHE A 154 12.97 5.58 -4.99
C PHE A 154 11.96 4.96 -5.95
N LEU A 155 11.08 4.12 -5.40
CA LEU A 155 9.92 3.60 -6.08
C LEU A 155 8.66 4.17 -5.43
N ASN A 156 8.07 5.18 -6.05
CA ASN A 156 6.90 5.89 -5.56
C ASN A 156 5.63 5.14 -5.94
N ILE A 157 4.83 4.78 -4.95
CA ILE A 157 3.53 4.13 -5.14
C ILE A 157 2.49 5.24 -5.23
N LEU A 158 1.97 5.46 -6.44
CA LEU A 158 1.03 6.53 -6.75
C LEU A 158 -0.41 6.05 -6.74
N TRP A 159 -1.32 6.92 -6.34
CA TRP A 159 -2.77 6.70 -6.46
C TRP A 159 -3.51 7.99 -6.79
N ARG A 160 -4.73 7.87 -7.35
CA ARG A 160 -5.57 9.04 -7.66
C ARG A 160 -6.12 9.66 -6.37
N LYS A 161 -5.93 10.97 -6.24
CA LYS A 161 -6.43 11.76 -5.08
C LYS A 161 -7.93 11.60 -4.84
N THR A 162 -8.70 11.44 -5.91
CA THR A 162 -10.16 11.27 -5.84
C THR A 162 -10.56 9.97 -5.16
N PHE A 163 -9.84 8.87 -5.41
CA PHE A 163 -10.14 7.57 -4.80
C PHE A 163 -9.79 7.57 -3.31
N TYR A 164 -8.64 8.16 -2.95
CA TYR A 164 -8.26 8.36 -1.54
C TYR A 164 -9.31 9.18 -0.79
N ARG A 165 -9.74 10.32 -1.34
CA ARG A 165 -10.75 11.19 -0.71
C ARG A 165 -12.10 10.48 -0.56
N ASN A 166 -12.55 9.76 -1.59
CA ASN A 166 -13.83 9.05 -1.55
C ASN A 166 -13.82 7.94 -0.49
N LEU A 167 -12.70 7.22 -0.35
CA LEU A 167 -12.53 6.20 0.68
C LEU A 167 -12.67 6.80 2.09
N ASN A 168 -11.86 7.82 2.41
CA ASN A 168 -11.92 8.46 3.73
C ASN A 168 -13.33 8.98 4.04
N LYS A 169 -13.99 9.61 3.06
CA LYS A 169 -15.37 10.09 3.20
C LYS A 169 -16.37 8.96 3.54
N CYS A 170 -16.17 7.73 3.05
CA CYS A 170 -17.05 6.61 3.41
C CYS A 170 -16.92 6.23 4.88
N PHE A 171 -15.68 6.19 5.41
CA PHE A 171 -15.42 5.86 6.80
C PHE A 171 -15.91 6.98 7.74
N ASP A 172 -15.69 8.24 7.36
CA ASP A 172 -16.21 9.40 8.10
C ASP A 172 -17.74 9.38 8.16
N ASN A 173 -18.41 9.16 7.02
CA ASN A 173 -19.87 9.06 6.95
C ASN A 173 -20.43 7.88 7.77
N ALA A 174 -19.68 6.79 7.86
CA ALA A 174 -20.04 5.62 8.66
C ALA A 174 -19.71 5.79 10.16
N GLY A 175 -19.00 6.86 10.55
CA GLY A 175 -18.56 7.07 11.93
C GLY A 175 -17.55 6.01 12.40
N ILE A 176 -16.74 5.47 11.48
CA ILE A 176 -15.75 4.44 11.77
C ILE A 176 -14.36 5.05 11.76
N ALA A 177 -13.68 5.05 12.89
CA ALA A 177 -12.31 5.52 12.95
C ALA A 177 -11.35 4.50 12.31
N ILE A 178 -10.36 5.00 11.57
CA ILE A 178 -9.32 4.18 10.96
C ILE A 178 -8.08 4.24 11.84
N ALA A 179 -7.58 3.08 12.29
CA ALA A 179 -6.29 3.01 12.98
C ALA A 179 -5.12 3.05 12.01
N GLU A 180 -5.24 2.35 10.88
CA GLU A 180 -4.22 2.39 9.83
C GLU A 180 -4.85 2.00 8.48
N MET A 181 -4.35 2.60 7.40
CA MET A 181 -4.56 2.08 6.06
C MET A 181 -3.29 1.38 5.57
N TYR A 182 -3.45 0.19 5.00
CA TYR A 182 -2.34 -0.54 4.37
C TYR A 182 -2.60 -0.76 2.89
N LEU A 183 -1.58 -0.58 2.06
CA LEU A 183 -1.56 -1.10 0.70
C LEU A 183 -1.76 -2.62 0.75
N ALA A 184 -2.96 -3.07 0.38
CA ALA A 184 -3.35 -4.46 0.29
C ALA A 184 -2.30 -5.35 -0.40
N PRO A 185 -1.69 -4.97 -1.55
CA PRO A 185 -0.67 -5.80 -2.19
C PRO A 185 0.61 -5.97 -1.38
N LEU A 186 1.00 -4.98 -0.58
CA LEU A 186 2.19 -5.06 0.28
C LEU A 186 1.90 -5.91 1.52
N ALA A 187 0.75 -5.69 2.16
CA ALA A 187 0.29 -6.54 3.25
C ALA A 187 0.21 -8.01 2.80
N MET A 188 -0.41 -8.27 1.65
CA MET A 188 -0.49 -9.60 1.06
C MET A 188 0.89 -10.21 0.80
N ALA A 189 1.82 -9.45 0.22
CA ALA A 189 3.18 -9.93 -0.05
C ALA A 189 3.92 -10.35 1.22
N ASP A 190 3.72 -9.66 2.34
CA ASP A 190 4.33 -10.00 3.62
C ASP A 190 3.78 -11.30 4.23
N SER A 191 2.51 -11.60 3.97
CA SER A 191 1.86 -12.78 4.51
C SER A 191 1.92 -13.99 3.58
N VAL A 192 2.11 -13.80 2.27
CA VAL A 192 2.05 -14.87 1.26
C VAL A 192 3.42 -15.30 0.76
N LEU A 193 4.35 -14.37 0.62
CA LEU A 193 5.68 -14.67 0.11
C LEU A 193 6.60 -15.11 1.25
N THR A 194 7.47 -16.06 0.94
CA THR A 194 8.60 -16.39 1.80
C THR A 194 9.75 -15.42 1.58
N GLU A 195 10.59 -15.24 2.60
CA GLU A 195 11.82 -14.44 2.48
C GLU A 195 12.76 -14.98 1.39
N ALA A 196 12.76 -16.29 1.15
CA ALA A 196 13.57 -16.90 0.08
C ALA A 196 13.06 -16.50 -1.32
N GLU A 197 11.75 -16.42 -1.52
CA GLU A 197 11.14 -15.97 -2.78
C GLU A 197 11.42 -14.48 -3.03
N LYS A 198 11.20 -13.61 -2.02
CA LYS A 198 11.49 -12.17 -2.12
C LYS A 198 12.98 -11.90 -2.40
N ARG A 199 13.88 -12.67 -1.78
CA ARG A 199 15.33 -12.50 -1.92
C ARG A 199 15.82 -12.93 -3.30
N SER A 200 15.43 -14.13 -3.71
CA SER A 200 15.83 -14.75 -4.98
C SER A 200 15.18 -14.09 -6.20
N GLY A 201 14.10 -13.32 -5.97
CA GLY A 201 13.36 -12.59 -6.98
C GLY A 201 12.08 -13.32 -7.37
N CYS A 202 10.92 -12.68 -7.27
CA CYS A 202 9.63 -13.28 -7.64
C CYS A 202 8.61 -12.24 -8.09
N ALA A 203 7.59 -12.70 -8.81
CA ALA A 203 6.39 -11.92 -9.11
C ALA A 203 5.22 -12.48 -8.30
N LEU A 204 4.58 -11.67 -7.47
CA LEU A 204 3.31 -11.96 -6.84
C LEU A 204 2.19 -11.41 -7.73
N VAL A 205 1.29 -12.28 -8.17
CA VAL A 205 0.15 -11.94 -9.02
C VAL A 205 -1.15 -12.33 -8.30
N ASP A 206 -1.89 -11.32 -7.85
CA ASP A 206 -3.21 -11.47 -7.22
C ASP A 206 -4.32 -11.29 -8.25
N ILE A 207 -5.01 -12.37 -8.60
CA ILE A 207 -6.11 -12.36 -9.56
C ILE A 207 -7.43 -12.25 -8.79
N GLY A 208 -7.88 -11.01 -8.62
CA GLY A 208 -9.13 -10.68 -7.95
C GLY A 208 -10.36 -10.80 -8.85
N ALA A 209 -11.46 -10.20 -8.39
CA ALA A 209 -12.72 -10.13 -9.14
C ALA A 209 -12.62 -9.14 -10.32
N ASP A 210 -12.35 -7.86 -10.05
CA ASP A 210 -12.28 -6.82 -11.10
C ASP A 210 -10.86 -6.37 -11.43
N THR A 211 -9.85 -6.83 -10.69
CA THR A 211 -8.47 -6.37 -10.80
C THR A 211 -7.49 -7.52 -10.70
N THR A 212 -6.35 -7.37 -11.37
CA THR A 212 -5.18 -8.22 -11.21
C THR A 212 -4.02 -7.34 -10.76
N THR A 213 -3.40 -7.68 -9.63
CA THR A 213 -2.30 -6.91 -9.06
C THR A 213 -0.99 -7.64 -9.24
N VAL A 214 0.04 -6.96 -9.76
CA VAL A 214 1.37 -7.52 -9.98
C VAL A 214 2.36 -6.77 -9.09
N SER A 215 3.08 -7.50 -8.24
CA SER A 215 4.18 -6.99 -7.44
C SER A 215 5.45 -7.77 -7.74
N VAL A 216 6.54 -7.10 -8.09
CA VAL A 216 7.83 -7.74 -8.35
C VAL A 216 8.78 -7.43 -7.21
N TYR A 217 9.36 -8.47 -6.61
CA TYR A 217 10.37 -8.37 -5.58
C TYR A 217 11.69 -8.94 -6.08
N HIS A 218 12.81 -8.34 -5.67
CA HIS A 218 14.15 -8.88 -5.87
C HIS A 218 15.10 -8.30 -4.84
N LYS A 219 15.90 -9.16 -4.20
CA LYS A 219 16.76 -8.84 -3.04
C LYS A 219 15.97 -8.26 -1.87
N ASN A 220 14.77 -8.79 -1.62
CA ASN A 220 13.85 -8.32 -0.57
C ASN A 220 13.32 -6.88 -0.77
N ILE A 221 13.54 -6.27 -1.94
CA ILE A 221 13.07 -4.93 -2.26
C ILE A 221 11.91 -5.02 -3.25
N LEU A 222 10.85 -4.26 -3.01
CA LEU A 222 9.78 -4.06 -3.99
C LEU A 222 10.33 -3.27 -5.18
N ARG A 223 10.29 -3.88 -6.36
CA ARG A 223 10.83 -3.33 -7.60
C ARG A 223 9.78 -2.80 -8.56
N HIS A 224 8.57 -3.33 -8.47
CA HIS A 224 7.44 -2.90 -9.28
C HIS A 224 6.13 -3.23 -8.59
N LEU A 225 5.14 -2.35 -8.73
CA LEU A 225 3.76 -2.59 -8.32
C LEU A 225 2.83 -1.98 -9.38
N ALA A 226 1.88 -2.76 -9.88
CA ALA A 226 0.83 -2.26 -10.76
C ALA A 226 -0.48 -3.01 -10.53
N VAL A 227 -1.60 -2.26 -10.58
CA VAL A 227 -2.94 -2.84 -10.56
C VAL A 227 -3.58 -2.66 -11.93
N ILE A 228 -3.86 -3.79 -12.57
CA ILE A 228 -4.54 -3.88 -13.86
C ILE A 228 -6.05 -3.97 -13.61
N PRO A 229 -6.88 -3.13 -14.24
CA PRO A 229 -8.35 -3.14 -14.07
C PRO A 229 -9.03 -4.27 -14.88
N LEU A 230 -8.48 -5.48 -14.78
CA LEU A 230 -8.89 -6.70 -15.43
C LEU A 230 -8.80 -7.85 -14.42
N GLY A 231 -9.87 -8.60 -14.21
CA GLY A 231 -9.92 -9.70 -13.24
C GLY A 231 -10.88 -10.82 -13.63
N SER A 232 -11.10 -11.76 -12.72
CA SER A 232 -11.92 -12.96 -13.00
C SER A 232 -13.41 -12.70 -13.28
N ASN A 233 -13.94 -11.53 -12.95
CA ASN A 233 -15.29 -11.10 -13.36
C ASN A 233 -15.37 -10.81 -14.86
N ASN A 234 -14.27 -10.49 -15.52
CA ASN A 234 -14.26 -10.35 -16.98
C ASN A 234 -14.56 -11.69 -17.66
N ILE A 235 -14.09 -12.81 -17.08
CA ILE A 235 -14.41 -14.16 -17.55
C ILE A 235 -15.93 -14.39 -17.43
N THR A 236 -16.52 -14.03 -16.30
CA THR A 236 -17.97 -14.13 -16.07
C THR A 236 -18.76 -13.31 -17.10
N LYS A 237 -18.33 -12.09 -17.40
CA LYS A 237 -18.98 -11.22 -18.39
C LYS A 237 -18.89 -11.79 -19.81
N ASP A 238 -17.75 -12.39 -20.17
CA ASP A 238 -17.63 -13.01 -21.47
C ASP A 238 -18.48 -14.28 -21.57
N ILE A 239 -18.56 -15.09 -20.51
CA ILE A 239 -19.49 -16.23 -20.46
C ILE A 239 -20.93 -15.74 -20.58
N ALA A 240 -21.31 -14.63 -19.93
CA ALA A 240 -22.65 -14.07 -20.03
C ALA A 240 -23.03 -13.66 -21.47
N SER A 241 -22.04 -13.36 -22.34
CA SER A 241 -22.28 -13.10 -23.77
C SER A 241 -22.87 -14.30 -24.52
N LEU A 242 -22.83 -15.50 -23.94
CA LEU A 242 -23.51 -16.72 -24.41
C LEU A 242 -25.02 -16.71 -24.09
N GLN A 243 -25.64 -15.53 -24.05
CA GLN A 243 -27.07 -15.32 -23.82
C GLN A 243 -27.56 -15.88 -22.48
N MET A 244 -26.77 -15.69 -21.42
CA MET A 244 -27.16 -16.04 -20.05
C MET A 244 -26.94 -14.88 -19.08
N GLU A 245 -27.65 -14.88 -17.96
CA GLU A 245 -27.45 -13.87 -16.91
C GLU A 245 -26.08 -14.05 -16.23
N GLU A 246 -25.50 -12.96 -15.70
CA GLU A 246 -24.20 -13.01 -15.01
C GLU A 246 -24.18 -14.01 -13.85
N ARG A 247 -25.32 -14.20 -13.18
CA ARG A 247 -25.46 -15.18 -12.10
C ARG A 247 -25.26 -16.62 -12.58
N ASP A 248 -25.80 -16.97 -13.74
CA ASP A 248 -25.63 -18.30 -14.31
C ASP A 248 -24.24 -18.45 -14.93
N ALA A 249 -23.73 -17.39 -15.55
CA ALA A 249 -22.36 -17.34 -16.03
C ALA A 249 -21.33 -17.59 -14.91
N GLU A 250 -21.55 -17.04 -13.72
CA GLU A 250 -20.67 -17.28 -12.57
C GLU A 250 -20.73 -18.74 -12.12
N LYS A 251 -21.92 -19.35 -12.07
CA LYS A 251 -22.05 -20.78 -11.75
C LYS A 251 -21.34 -21.65 -12.78
N MET A 252 -21.48 -21.30 -14.06
CA MET A 252 -20.81 -21.99 -15.16
C MET A 252 -19.29 -21.86 -15.04
N LYS A 253 -18.78 -20.65 -14.75
CA LYS A 253 -17.35 -20.41 -14.50
C LYS A 253 -16.84 -21.30 -13.37
N LEU A 254 -17.49 -21.26 -12.20
CA LEU A 254 -17.08 -22.03 -11.03
C LEU A 254 -17.12 -23.55 -11.27
N LYS A 255 -18.01 -24.03 -12.13
CA LYS A 255 -18.22 -25.46 -12.39
C LYS A 255 -17.37 -26.03 -13.52
N TYR A 256 -17.20 -25.28 -14.61
CA TYR A 256 -16.67 -25.80 -15.87
C TYR A 256 -15.39 -25.10 -16.36
N ALA A 257 -15.05 -23.91 -15.83
CA ALA A 257 -13.88 -23.18 -16.32
C ALA A 257 -12.58 -23.93 -16.06
N LYS A 258 -11.71 -23.93 -17.05
CA LYS A 258 -10.31 -24.33 -16.96
C LYS A 258 -9.49 -23.23 -17.63
N ALA A 259 -8.32 -22.95 -17.09
CA ALA A 259 -7.42 -21.96 -17.67
C ALA A 259 -6.64 -22.48 -18.88
N PHE A 260 -6.60 -23.81 -19.04
CA PHE A 260 -5.97 -24.48 -20.16
C PHE A 260 -6.57 -25.87 -20.34
N THR A 261 -6.84 -26.23 -21.60
CA THR A 261 -7.35 -27.52 -22.04
C THR A 261 -6.49 -28.00 -23.20
N ASP A 262 -6.01 -29.24 -23.14
CA ASP A 262 -5.25 -29.81 -24.24
C ASP A 262 -6.16 -30.00 -25.45
N ASN A 263 -5.70 -29.70 -26.66
CA ASN A 263 -6.51 -29.86 -27.86
C ASN A 263 -7.03 -31.29 -28.05
N ASN A 264 -6.29 -32.30 -27.56
CA ASN A 264 -6.71 -33.71 -27.62
C ASN A 264 -7.84 -34.05 -26.65
N ASP A 265 -8.03 -33.26 -25.59
CA ASP A 265 -9.05 -33.47 -24.55
C ASP A 265 -10.38 -32.76 -24.89
N ILE A 266 -10.43 -32.01 -25.99
CA ILE A 266 -11.60 -31.23 -26.39
C ILE A 266 -12.56 -32.10 -27.19
N ASP A 267 -13.64 -32.50 -26.54
CA ASP A 267 -14.80 -33.12 -27.19
C ASP A 267 -15.70 -32.05 -27.82
N SER A 268 -15.78 -32.04 -29.15
CA SER A 268 -16.59 -31.11 -29.93
C SER A 268 -18.10 -31.37 -29.84
N THR A 269 -18.51 -32.54 -29.35
CA THR A 269 -19.92 -32.92 -29.19
C THR A 269 -20.45 -32.65 -27.79
N LEU A 270 -19.56 -32.41 -26.81
CA LEU A 270 -19.92 -32.16 -25.44
C LEU A 270 -20.60 -30.79 -25.28
N THR A 271 -21.68 -30.76 -24.51
CA THR A 271 -22.38 -29.54 -24.11
C THR A 271 -22.39 -29.39 -22.59
N TYR A 272 -22.42 -28.14 -22.12
CA TYR A 272 -22.59 -27.80 -20.72
C TYR A 272 -24.00 -27.26 -20.48
N PRO A 273 -24.77 -27.85 -19.56
CA PRO A 273 -26.08 -27.35 -19.20
C PRO A 273 -25.98 -26.03 -18.42
N ILE A 274 -26.71 -25.02 -18.90
CA ILE A 274 -26.92 -23.74 -18.19
C ILE A 274 -28.05 -23.95 -17.18
N ASP A 275 -29.17 -24.50 -17.66
CA ASP A 275 -30.34 -24.91 -16.88
C ASP A 275 -30.97 -26.17 -17.49
N GLN A 276 -32.27 -26.43 -17.22
CA GLN A 276 -32.96 -27.63 -17.72
C GLN A 276 -33.13 -27.65 -19.24
N ASP A 277 -33.28 -26.48 -19.87
CA ASP A 277 -33.65 -26.35 -21.27
C ASP A 277 -32.54 -25.75 -22.14
N ARG A 278 -31.59 -25.03 -21.53
CA ARG A 278 -30.51 -24.32 -22.23
C ARG A 278 -29.16 -24.97 -21.98
N GLN A 279 -28.36 -25.09 -23.04
CA GLN A 279 -27.00 -25.63 -23.00
C GLN A 279 -26.07 -24.78 -23.87
N VAL A 280 -24.76 -24.88 -23.62
CA VAL A 280 -23.72 -24.30 -24.47
C VAL A 280 -22.74 -25.38 -24.92
N GLU A 281 -22.24 -25.27 -26.15
CA GLU A 281 -21.16 -26.11 -26.64
C GLU A 281 -19.90 -25.95 -25.78
N SER A 282 -19.32 -27.07 -25.35
CA SER A 282 -18.12 -27.09 -24.50
C SER A 282 -16.96 -26.36 -25.16
N ARG A 283 -16.73 -26.58 -26.47
CA ARG A 283 -15.66 -25.92 -27.24
C ARG A 283 -15.76 -24.40 -27.15
N LYS A 284 -16.94 -23.84 -27.42
CA LYS A 284 -17.18 -22.40 -27.38
C LYS A 284 -16.97 -21.82 -25.98
N PHE A 285 -17.41 -22.55 -24.95
CA PHE A 285 -17.18 -22.16 -23.56
C PHE A 285 -15.69 -22.14 -23.21
N ILE A 286 -14.95 -23.17 -23.61
CA ILE A 286 -13.49 -23.27 -23.43
C ILE A 286 -12.79 -22.09 -24.12
N ASP A 287 -13.07 -21.84 -25.40
CA ASP A 287 -12.41 -20.77 -26.16
C ASP A 287 -12.62 -19.38 -25.52
N ILE A 288 -13.82 -19.11 -24.98
CA ILE A 288 -14.13 -17.85 -24.28
C ILE A 288 -13.35 -17.73 -22.96
N VAL A 289 -13.35 -18.80 -22.15
CA VAL A 289 -12.70 -18.79 -20.84
C VAL A 289 -11.19 -18.67 -20.99
N GLU A 290 -10.60 -19.48 -21.86
CA GLU A 290 -9.15 -19.50 -22.09
C GLU A 290 -8.68 -18.20 -22.71
N GLY A 291 -9.39 -17.65 -23.70
CA GLY A 291 -9.02 -16.37 -24.33
C GLY A 291 -8.98 -15.21 -23.32
N ARG A 292 -9.94 -15.14 -22.37
CA ARG A 292 -9.89 -14.11 -21.32
C ARG A 292 -8.78 -14.34 -20.31
N LEU A 293 -8.51 -15.61 -19.97
CA LEU A 293 -7.42 -15.93 -19.03
C LEU A 293 -6.05 -15.65 -19.64
N GLU A 294 -5.85 -15.98 -20.91
CA GLU A 294 -4.69 -15.61 -21.70
C GLU A 294 -4.46 -14.10 -21.64
N GLU A 295 -5.48 -13.29 -21.93
CA GLU A 295 -5.36 -11.83 -21.85
C GLU A 295 -4.97 -11.35 -20.43
N ILE A 296 -5.56 -11.93 -19.38
CA ILE A 296 -5.20 -11.60 -17.99
C ILE A 296 -3.73 -11.93 -17.72
N ILE A 297 -3.28 -13.11 -18.13
CA ILE A 297 -1.91 -13.59 -17.92
C ILE A 297 -0.91 -12.73 -18.67
N GLU A 298 -1.18 -12.43 -19.94
CA GLU A 298 -0.32 -11.59 -20.77
C GLU A 298 -0.20 -10.16 -20.23
N ASN A 299 -1.33 -9.56 -19.82
CA ASN A 299 -1.31 -8.23 -19.22
C ASN A 299 -0.57 -8.23 -17.87
N ALA A 300 -0.69 -9.28 -17.07
CA ALA A 300 0.06 -9.43 -15.82
C ALA A 300 1.56 -9.59 -16.09
N TRP A 301 1.93 -10.43 -17.06
CA TRP A 301 3.33 -10.64 -17.45
C TRP A 301 3.97 -9.38 -18.02
N PHE A 302 3.23 -8.60 -18.80
CA PHE A 302 3.69 -7.32 -19.33
C PHE A 302 4.05 -6.29 -18.25
N GLN A 303 3.49 -6.40 -17.04
CA GLN A 303 3.88 -5.53 -15.92
C GLN A 303 5.24 -5.91 -15.31
N VAL A 304 5.77 -7.10 -15.58
CA VAL A 304 7.10 -7.49 -15.08
C VAL A 304 8.16 -6.68 -15.83
N PRO A 305 8.95 -5.82 -15.16
CA PRO A 305 9.96 -5.05 -15.86
C PRO A 305 11.02 -5.98 -16.47
N SER A 306 11.42 -5.69 -17.71
CA SER A 306 12.41 -6.49 -18.45
C SER A 306 13.73 -6.69 -17.70
N GLU A 307 14.13 -5.71 -16.88
CA GLU A 307 15.33 -5.78 -16.03
C GLU A 307 15.27 -6.83 -14.91
N TYR A 308 14.09 -7.38 -14.62
CA TYR A 308 13.87 -8.43 -13.62
C TYR A 308 13.31 -9.73 -14.19
N ALA A 309 12.87 -9.76 -15.44
CA ALA A 309 12.22 -10.92 -16.04
C ALA A 309 13.10 -12.18 -15.99
N ASP A 310 14.42 -12.02 -16.14
CA ASP A 310 15.43 -13.08 -16.06
C ASP A 310 15.94 -13.35 -14.62
N LYS A 311 15.46 -12.60 -13.62
CA LYS A 311 15.91 -12.64 -12.22
C LYS A 311 14.85 -13.18 -11.27
N LEU A 312 13.75 -13.73 -11.77
CA LEU A 312 12.67 -14.29 -10.95
C LEU A 312 12.94 -15.74 -10.52
N LEU A 313 14.06 -16.01 -9.84
CA LEU A 313 14.43 -17.38 -9.42
C LEU A 313 13.45 -17.97 -8.37
N GLY A 314 12.76 -17.10 -7.64
CA GLY A 314 11.64 -17.42 -6.77
C GLY A 314 10.36 -17.81 -7.52
N GLY A 315 10.26 -17.48 -8.80
CA GLY A 315 9.15 -17.83 -9.68
C GLY A 315 7.97 -16.84 -9.66
N ILE A 316 6.83 -17.30 -10.14
CA ILE A 316 5.55 -16.57 -10.09
C ILE A 316 4.66 -17.17 -9.01
N ILE A 317 4.23 -16.34 -8.06
CA ILE A 317 3.31 -16.72 -6.99
C ILE A 317 1.93 -16.16 -7.35
N LEU A 318 0.95 -17.04 -7.53
CA LEU A 318 -0.42 -16.71 -7.87
C LEU A 318 -1.30 -16.72 -6.62
N THR A 319 -2.21 -15.78 -6.48
CA THR A 319 -3.18 -15.78 -5.37
C THR A 319 -4.49 -15.08 -5.77
N GLY A 320 -5.40 -14.91 -4.83
CA GLY A 320 -6.73 -14.34 -5.06
C GLY A 320 -7.75 -15.37 -5.55
N GLY A 321 -9.01 -14.96 -5.65
CA GLY A 321 -10.11 -15.86 -6.01
C GLY A 321 -9.99 -16.46 -7.41
N GLY A 322 -9.45 -15.71 -8.36
CA GLY A 322 -9.23 -16.17 -9.74
C GLY A 322 -8.13 -17.23 -9.85
N SER A 323 -7.25 -17.34 -8.85
CA SER A 323 -6.21 -18.37 -8.82
C SER A 323 -6.74 -19.80 -8.63
N ASN A 324 -8.03 -19.95 -8.27
CA ASN A 324 -8.67 -21.24 -8.08
C ASN A 324 -9.11 -21.92 -9.39
N ILE A 325 -8.99 -21.23 -10.53
CA ILE A 325 -9.35 -21.83 -11.82
C ILE A 325 -8.38 -22.97 -12.14
N PRO A 326 -8.88 -24.19 -12.39
CA PRO A 326 -8.03 -25.34 -12.72
C PRO A 326 -7.08 -25.08 -13.89
N ASN A 327 -5.90 -25.70 -13.84
CA ASN A 327 -4.84 -25.59 -14.86
C ASN A 327 -4.23 -24.19 -15.04
N LEU A 328 -4.48 -23.23 -14.14
CA LEU A 328 -3.90 -21.89 -14.24
C LEU A 328 -2.37 -21.90 -14.26
N GLU A 329 -1.73 -22.77 -13.47
CA GLU A 329 -0.26 -22.89 -13.47
C GLU A 329 0.27 -23.33 -14.85
N ARG A 330 -0.46 -24.18 -15.58
CA ARG A 330 -0.08 -24.61 -16.92
C ARG A 330 -0.23 -23.47 -17.93
N ALA A 331 -1.33 -22.74 -17.87
CA ALA A 331 -1.55 -21.55 -18.71
C ALA A 331 -0.43 -20.52 -18.50
N VAL A 332 -0.14 -20.16 -17.24
CA VAL A 332 0.92 -19.20 -16.90
C VAL A 332 2.29 -19.68 -17.38
N ARG A 333 2.61 -20.96 -17.22
CA ARG A 333 3.89 -21.52 -17.71
C ARG A 333 4.02 -21.38 -19.23
N ASN A 334 2.95 -21.66 -19.97
CA ASN A 334 2.95 -21.58 -21.43
C ASN A 334 3.20 -20.15 -21.94
N HIS A 335 2.62 -19.14 -21.29
CA HIS A 335 2.77 -17.74 -21.71
C HIS A 335 4.06 -17.06 -21.21
N THR A 336 4.55 -17.43 -20.03
CA THR A 336 5.68 -16.72 -19.39
C THR A 336 7.01 -17.46 -19.53
N HIS A 337 6.99 -18.75 -19.84
CA HIS A 337 8.16 -19.65 -19.82
C HIS A 337 8.87 -19.75 -18.46
N ILE A 338 8.23 -19.30 -17.37
CA ILE A 338 8.73 -19.48 -16.01
C ILE A 338 8.26 -20.83 -15.49
N GLU A 339 9.20 -21.71 -15.19
CA GLU A 339 8.91 -23.07 -14.71
C GLU A 339 8.31 -23.10 -13.31
N LYS A 340 8.86 -22.27 -12.42
CA LYS A 340 8.49 -22.22 -11.00
C LYS A 340 7.26 -21.34 -10.81
N ILE A 341 6.12 -21.99 -10.64
CA ILE A 341 4.83 -21.36 -10.35
C ILE A 341 4.27 -21.96 -9.07
N ARG A 342 3.72 -21.12 -8.18
CA ARG A 342 3.08 -21.55 -6.94
C ARG A 342 1.75 -20.84 -6.76
N ILE A 343 0.65 -21.58 -6.59
CA ILE A 343 -0.61 -21.00 -6.10
C ILE A 343 -0.58 -20.90 -4.57
N ALA A 344 -0.53 -19.67 -4.07
CA ALA A 344 -0.63 -19.35 -2.64
C ALA A 344 -2.08 -19.37 -2.17
N LYS A 345 -2.48 -20.53 -1.67
CA LYS A 345 -3.81 -20.83 -1.14
C LYS A 345 -4.11 -20.25 0.24
N PHE A 346 -3.07 -19.94 1.02
CA PHE A 346 -3.20 -19.41 2.37
C PHE A 346 -1.99 -18.56 2.77
N VAL A 347 -2.12 -17.81 3.86
CA VAL A 347 -1.03 -17.03 4.48
C VAL A 347 -0.03 -17.94 5.21
N THR A 348 1.19 -17.45 5.44
CA THR A 348 2.26 -18.18 6.14
C THR A 348 2.11 -18.15 7.66
N GLN A 349 1.33 -17.22 8.21
CA GLN A 349 1.04 -17.14 9.64
C GLN A 349 0.15 -18.31 10.09
N THR A 350 0.32 -18.74 11.34
CA THR A 350 -0.57 -19.71 11.97
C THR A 350 -1.91 -19.05 12.33
N ILE A 351 -2.97 -19.43 11.61
CA ILE A 351 -4.33 -18.93 11.81
C ILE A 351 -5.23 -20.03 12.39
N ASN A 352 -5.83 -19.77 13.55
CA ASN A 352 -6.79 -20.66 14.19
C ASN A 352 -8.22 -20.16 13.92
N SER A 353 -9.05 -20.95 13.22
CA SER A 353 -10.44 -20.60 12.92
C SER A 353 -11.28 -21.86 12.70
N ASN A 354 -12.57 -21.77 13.03
CA ASN A 354 -13.58 -22.78 12.67
C ASN A 354 -14.50 -22.31 11.52
N ASP A 355 -14.30 -21.09 11.00
CA ASP A 355 -15.09 -20.57 9.89
C ASP A 355 -14.65 -21.21 8.57
N PRO A 356 -15.54 -21.89 7.81
CA PRO A 356 -15.22 -22.51 6.53
C PRO A 356 -14.54 -21.55 5.54
N LYS A 357 -14.93 -20.27 5.54
CA LYS A 357 -14.34 -19.25 4.65
C LYS A 357 -12.83 -19.11 4.86
N ILE A 358 -12.34 -19.40 6.06
CA ILE A 358 -10.91 -19.37 6.41
C ILE A 358 -10.28 -20.74 6.13
N THR A 359 -10.92 -21.84 6.54
CA THR A 359 -10.33 -23.19 6.46
C THR A 359 -10.30 -23.78 5.05
N ASP A 360 -11.06 -23.22 4.10
CA ASP A 360 -11.10 -23.69 2.71
C ASP A 360 -9.78 -23.48 1.94
N HIS A 361 -8.89 -22.60 2.44
CA HIS A 361 -7.58 -22.32 1.85
C HIS A 361 -7.63 -22.13 0.32
N ASN A 362 -8.45 -21.17 -0.13
CA ASN A 362 -8.65 -20.88 -1.55
C ASN A 362 -8.10 -19.49 -1.96
N GLY A 363 -7.25 -18.89 -1.13
CA GLY A 363 -6.65 -17.58 -1.37
C GLY A 363 -7.60 -16.37 -1.30
N MET A 364 -8.92 -16.56 -1.25
CA MET A 364 -9.90 -15.46 -1.25
C MET A 364 -9.91 -14.61 0.02
N MET A 365 -9.27 -15.09 1.09
CA MET A 365 -9.17 -14.41 2.38
C MET A 365 -7.75 -13.94 2.69
N ASN A 366 -6.78 -14.16 1.77
CA ASN A 366 -5.39 -13.85 2.03
C ASN A 366 -5.19 -12.36 2.33
N THR A 367 -5.78 -11.45 1.54
CA THR A 367 -5.67 -10.01 1.78
C THR A 367 -6.14 -9.63 3.18
N VAL A 368 -7.37 -10.00 3.55
CA VAL A 368 -7.97 -9.60 4.83
C VAL A 368 -7.27 -10.25 6.03
N LEU A 369 -6.77 -11.49 5.89
CA LEU A 369 -5.91 -12.13 6.88
C LEU A 369 -4.56 -11.41 7.03
N SER A 370 -4.00 -10.93 5.92
CA SER A 370 -2.75 -10.16 5.94
C SER A 370 -2.91 -8.82 6.65
N LEU A 371 -4.03 -8.14 6.44
CA LEU A 371 -4.37 -6.90 7.16
C LEU A 371 -4.54 -7.16 8.66
N LEU A 372 -5.23 -8.26 9.02
CA LEU A 372 -5.37 -8.68 10.41
C LEU A 372 -4.01 -8.98 11.06
N ALA A 373 -3.11 -9.62 10.32
CA ALA A 373 -1.75 -9.91 10.79
C ALA A 373 -0.91 -8.64 10.98
N LYS A 374 -1.16 -7.59 10.20
CA LYS A 374 -0.48 -6.28 10.34
C LYS A 374 -0.94 -5.49 11.55
N GLY A 375 -2.22 -5.58 11.93
CA GLY A 375 -2.76 -4.75 13.02
C GLY A 375 -2.13 -5.04 14.38
N ASP A 376 -1.90 -4.01 15.18
CA ASP A 376 -1.17 -4.04 16.45
C ASP A 376 -1.90 -3.33 17.60
N MET A 377 -2.85 -2.45 17.29
CA MET A 377 -3.69 -1.72 18.23
C MET A 377 -4.96 -2.53 18.58
N ASN A 378 -5.34 -2.50 19.85
CA ASN A 378 -6.59 -3.10 20.31
C ASN A 378 -7.80 -2.30 19.83
N CYS A 379 -8.64 -2.93 19.01
CA CYS A 379 -9.85 -2.34 18.45
C CYS A 379 -11.08 -2.46 19.38
N ALA A 380 -10.98 -3.21 20.48
CA ALA A 380 -12.08 -3.46 21.40
C ALA A 380 -12.48 -2.22 22.19
N GLY A 381 -13.77 -1.90 22.19
CA GLY A 381 -14.37 -0.84 22.98
C GLY A 381 -15.03 -1.33 24.26
N SER A 382 -16.04 -0.59 24.73
CA SER A 382 -16.85 -0.98 25.87
C SER A 382 -17.71 -2.21 25.56
N GLU A 383 -17.99 -3.02 26.58
CA GLU A 383 -18.88 -4.16 26.45
C GLU A 383 -20.32 -3.72 26.18
N ILE A 384 -20.95 -4.35 25.18
CA ILE A 384 -22.34 -4.04 24.83
C ILE A 384 -23.24 -4.83 25.79
N LYS A 385 -23.72 -4.17 26.84
CA LYS A 385 -24.73 -4.72 27.74
C LYS A 385 -26.10 -4.64 27.06
N ALA A 386 -26.83 -5.75 27.05
CA ALA A 386 -28.21 -5.80 26.57
C ALA A 386 -29.15 -5.23 27.64
N ASP A 387 -29.13 -3.91 27.86
CA ASP A 387 -30.12 -3.26 28.71
C ASP A 387 -31.31 -2.79 27.87
N LEU A 388 -32.49 -3.35 28.15
CA LEU A 388 -33.71 -3.18 27.37
C LEU A 388 -34.37 -1.80 27.59
N PHE A 389 -33.88 -1.03 28.57
CA PHE A 389 -34.37 0.30 28.94
C PHE A 389 -33.18 1.27 29.05
N GLY A 390 -32.87 1.94 27.95
CA GLY A 390 -31.66 2.75 27.82
C GLY A 390 -31.66 4.03 28.67
N THR A 391 -30.67 4.15 29.56
CA THR A 391 -30.07 5.44 29.91
C THR A 391 -28.75 5.54 29.15
N GLY A 392 -28.80 6.13 27.94
CA GLY A 392 -27.62 6.29 27.09
C GLY A 392 -26.67 7.34 27.68
N GLU A 393 -25.58 6.90 28.30
CA GLU A 393 -24.43 7.78 28.53
C GLU A 393 -23.86 8.25 27.18
N PRO A 394 -23.38 9.50 27.07
CA PRO A 394 -22.79 10.00 25.84
C PRO A 394 -21.57 9.15 25.48
N ARG A 395 -21.63 8.51 24.32
CA ARG A 395 -20.55 7.65 23.82
C ARG A 395 -19.33 8.51 23.47
N PRO A 396 -18.12 8.19 23.93
CA PRO A 396 -16.92 8.82 23.39
C PRO A 396 -16.78 8.42 21.92
N THR A 397 -17.06 9.34 21.00
CA THR A 397 -16.76 9.19 19.58
C THR A 397 -15.26 9.28 19.40
N THR A 398 -14.59 8.12 19.33
CA THR A 398 -13.19 8.08 18.88
C THR A 398 -13.19 8.41 17.40
N THR A 399 -12.43 9.44 17.02
CA THR A 399 -12.26 9.85 15.62
C THR A 399 -10.86 9.47 15.16
N THR A 400 -10.67 9.27 13.85
CA THR A 400 -9.35 9.01 13.25
C THR A 400 -8.30 10.04 13.70
N GLY A 401 -8.69 11.31 13.80
CA GLY A 401 -7.77 12.39 14.22
C GLY A 401 -7.32 12.34 15.68
N THR A 402 -8.09 11.68 16.56
CA THR A 402 -7.77 11.50 17.99
C THR A 402 -6.93 10.26 18.28
N LEU A 403 -6.86 9.28 17.36
CA LEU A 403 -6.05 8.05 17.53
C LEU A 403 -4.56 8.31 17.38
N HIS A 404 -4.17 9.15 16.41
CA HIS A 404 -2.78 9.51 16.17
C HIS A 404 -2.44 10.81 16.92
N THR A 405 -2.19 10.72 18.23
CA THR A 405 -1.78 11.86 19.07
C THR A 405 -0.33 12.28 18.83
N THR A 406 0.55 11.34 18.48
CA THR A 406 1.93 11.57 18.06
C THR A 406 2.06 11.39 16.55
N PRO A 407 2.52 12.42 15.80
CA PRO A 407 2.84 12.26 14.38
C PRO A 407 3.99 11.25 14.23
N ARG A 408 3.79 10.20 13.43
CA ARG A 408 4.90 9.32 13.03
C ARG A 408 5.73 10.04 11.98
N THR A 409 7.05 9.90 12.06
CA THR A 409 7.89 10.48 11.02
C THR A 409 7.65 9.70 9.74
N PRO A 410 7.41 10.36 8.59
CA PRO A 410 7.17 9.65 7.34
C PRO A 410 8.29 8.65 7.01
N ASN A 411 9.54 8.89 7.43
CA ASN A 411 10.67 7.98 7.16
C ASN A 411 10.55 6.63 7.87
N GLU A 412 9.85 6.53 9.00
CA GLU A 412 9.62 5.26 9.70
C GLU A 412 8.68 4.32 8.92
N THR A 413 7.80 4.87 8.10
CA THR A 413 6.78 4.11 7.37
C THR A 413 7.12 3.88 5.90
N SER A 414 8.22 4.44 5.40
CA SER A 414 8.66 4.33 4.00
C SER A 414 8.84 2.87 3.55
N GLY A 415 8.12 2.47 2.51
CA GLY A 415 8.21 1.15 1.89
C GLY A 415 7.51 0.04 2.68
N THR A 416 6.82 0.36 3.77
CA THR A 416 6.11 -0.61 4.62
C THR A 416 4.67 -0.85 4.17
N GLY A 417 4.20 -0.06 3.19
CA GLY A 417 2.83 -0.10 2.70
C GLY A 417 1.82 0.65 3.56
N VAL A 418 2.26 1.33 4.63
CA VAL A 418 1.41 2.21 5.44
C VAL A 418 1.00 3.43 4.62
N VAL A 419 -0.31 3.68 4.56
CA VAL A 419 -0.89 4.85 3.89
C VAL A 419 -1.42 5.80 4.95
N LEU A 420 -0.79 6.98 5.04
CA LEU A 420 -1.19 8.00 6.01
C LEU A 420 -2.67 8.36 5.86
N THR A 421 -3.38 8.44 6.98
CA THR A 421 -4.76 8.90 7.06
C THR A 421 -4.88 10.39 6.74
N ALA A 422 -6.10 10.85 6.40
CA ALA A 422 -6.31 12.25 6.03
C ALA A 422 -5.93 13.20 7.18
N ALA A 423 -6.16 12.77 8.42
CA ALA A 423 -5.77 13.50 9.62
C ALA A 423 -4.25 13.55 9.81
N GLU A 424 -3.54 12.45 9.59
CA GLU A 424 -2.06 12.43 9.67
C GLU A 424 -1.43 13.29 8.58
N LYS A 425 -1.94 13.25 7.35
CA LYS A 425 -1.47 14.11 6.26
C LYS A 425 -1.63 15.59 6.60
N GLN A 426 -2.78 16.00 7.13
CA GLN A 426 -3.00 17.39 7.54
C GLN A 426 -2.01 17.85 8.62
N LYS A 427 -1.77 17.00 9.64
CA LYS A 427 -0.79 17.31 10.70
C LYS A 427 0.63 17.40 10.13
N ALA A 428 1.02 16.46 9.25
CA ALA A 428 2.32 16.46 8.60
C ALA A 428 2.54 17.69 7.69
N GLU A 429 1.51 18.11 6.95
CA GLU A 429 1.54 19.33 6.13
C GLU A 429 1.69 20.58 6.99
N GLU A 430 0.99 20.66 8.12
CA GLU A 430 1.10 21.78 9.06
C GLU A 430 2.49 21.85 9.71
N GLU A 431 3.05 20.71 10.13
CA GLU A 431 4.38 20.62 10.69
C GLU A 431 5.47 20.96 9.65
N ALA A 432 5.33 20.46 8.42
CA ALA A 432 6.23 20.79 7.33
C ALA A 432 6.19 22.28 6.98
N ARG A 433 5.01 22.91 7.01
CA ARG A 433 4.87 24.36 6.83
C ARG A 433 5.59 25.12 7.93
N ARG A 434 5.39 24.75 9.20
CA ARG A 434 6.08 25.37 10.34
C ARG A 434 7.60 25.22 10.25
N LYS A 435 8.09 24.06 9.82
CA LYS A 435 9.53 23.81 9.63
C LYS A 435 10.11 24.67 8.50
N ARG A 436 9.42 24.80 7.37
CA ARG A 436 9.83 25.69 6.26
C ARG A 436 9.87 27.16 6.69
N GLU A 437 8.86 27.61 7.42
CA GLU A 437 8.83 28.98 7.97
C GLU A 437 10.00 29.22 8.92
N ALA A 438 10.31 28.25 9.80
CA ALA A 438 11.45 28.33 10.71
C ALA A 438 12.81 28.31 9.98
N GLU A 439 12.97 27.49 8.95
CA GLU A 439 14.16 27.43 8.10
C GLU A 439 14.37 28.73 7.32
N GLU A 440 13.29 29.31 6.76
CA GLU A 440 13.34 30.59 6.05
C GLU A 440 13.69 31.75 7.00
N GLU A 441 13.14 31.75 8.23
CA GLU A 441 13.49 32.72 9.26
C GLU A 441 14.96 32.59 9.69
N ALA A 442 15.44 31.36 9.90
CA ALA A 442 16.84 31.09 10.24
C ALA A 442 17.80 31.52 9.12
N ALA A 443 17.48 31.20 7.86
CA ALA A 443 18.25 31.64 6.70
C ALA A 443 18.29 33.16 6.58
N ARG A 444 17.16 33.84 6.84
CA ARG A 444 17.08 35.31 6.83
C ARG A 444 17.92 35.93 7.95
N LYS A 445 17.93 35.34 9.15
CA LYS A 445 18.80 35.79 10.26
C LYS A 445 20.28 35.59 9.93
N ALA A 446 20.66 34.42 9.42
CA ALA A 446 22.04 34.14 9.03
C ALA A 446 22.53 35.08 7.92
N ALA A 447 21.70 35.35 6.90
CA ALA A 447 22.03 36.31 5.84
C ALA A 447 22.17 37.75 6.38
N ALA A 448 21.32 38.15 7.34
CA ALA A 448 21.41 39.45 7.98
C ALA A 448 22.68 39.59 8.84
N GLU A 449 23.05 38.55 9.58
CA GLU A 449 24.30 38.51 10.36
C GLU A 449 25.53 38.55 9.46
N GLU A 450 25.53 37.80 8.35
CA GLU A 450 26.62 37.82 7.38
C GLU A 450 26.75 39.18 6.69
N ALA A 451 25.62 39.80 6.30
CA ALA A 451 25.59 41.15 5.75
C ALA A 451 26.12 42.18 6.75
N ALA A 452 25.70 42.09 8.02
CA ALA A 452 26.21 42.95 9.09
C ALA A 452 27.71 42.74 9.34
N ARG A 453 28.20 41.50 9.25
CA ARG A 453 29.64 41.18 9.37
C ARG A 453 30.43 41.80 8.20
N LYS A 454 29.98 41.61 6.97
CA LYS A 454 30.58 42.23 5.77
C LYS A 454 30.55 43.76 5.84
N GLU A 455 29.49 44.36 6.39
CA GLU A 455 29.40 45.81 6.57
C GLU A 455 30.38 46.31 7.66
N ARG A 456 30.54 45.57 8.76
CA ARG A 456 31.57 45.87 9.79
C ARG A 456 32.98 45.76 9.21
N GLU A 457 33.29 44.68 8.50
CA GLU A 457 34.58 44.49 7.81
C GLU A 457 34.85 45.61 6.78
N ARG A 458 33.82 46.08 6.07
CA ARG A 458 33.92 47.21 5.12
C ARG A 458 34.14 48.54 5.84
N LYS A 459 33.49 48.78 6.98
CA LYS A 459 33.68 49.98 7.81
C LYS A 459 35.09 50.00 8.42
N GLU A 460 35.59 48.87 8.91
CA GLU A 460 36.95 48.74 9.44
C GLU A 460 38.02 48.93 8.35
N ASN A 461 37.74 48.48 7.12
CA ASN A 461 38.64 48.66 5.98
C ASN A 461 38.51 50.01 5.25
N SER A 462 37.61 50.89 5.69
CA SER A 462 37.42 52.22 5.10
C SER A 462 38.64 53.12 5.33
N PRO A 463 39.10 53.89 4.31
CA PRO A 463 40.23 54.82 4.44
C PRO A 463 40.07 55.84 5.57
N LEU A 464 38.83 56.33 5.77
CA LEU A 464 38.49 57.27 6.85
C LEU A 464 38.62 56.65 8.24
N HIS A 465 38.23 55.38 8.38
CA HIS A 465 38.37 54.68 9.66
C HIS A 465 39.84 54.42 9.96
N LYS A 466 40.63 53.92 8.99
CA LYS A 466 42.08 53.71 9.12
C LYS A 466 42.85 55.01 9.42
N MET A 467 42.48 56.14 8.81
CA MET A 467 43.03 57.46 9.17
C MET A 467 42.69 57.86 10.60
N SER A 468 41.44 57.69 11.05
CA SER A 468 41.03 58.06 12.41
C SER A 468 41.72 57.22 13.50
N THR A 469 41.91 55.94 13.23
CA THR A 469 42.59 55.02 14.16
C THR A 469 44.09 55.27 14.16
N GLY A 470 44.69 55.60 13.01
CA GLY A 470 46.07 56.06 12.90
C GLY A 470 46.34 57.35 13.67
N LEU A 471 45.45 58.35 13.55
CA LEU A 471 45.55 59.62 14.28
C LEU A 471 45.40 59.43 15.80
N LYS A 472 44.47 58.58 16.24
CA LYS A 472 44.33 58.21 17.66
C LYS A 472 45.57 57.48 18.20
N LYS A 473 46.19 56.60 17.40
CA LYS A 473 47.44 55.93 17.77
C LYS A 473 48.58 56.93 17.88
N PHE A 474 48.68 57.87 16.94
CA PHE A 474 49.68 58.95 16.93
C PHE A 474 49.54 59.89 18.13
N ILE A 475 48.32 60.34 18.45
CA ILE A 475 48.06 61.17 19.65
C ILE A 475 48.38 60.40 20.94
N LYS A 476 48.03 59.10 21.00
CA LYS A 476 48.35 58.28 22.18
C LYS A 476 49.87 58.04 22.33
N GLN A 477 50.60 57.99 21.23
CA GLN A 477 52.07 57.89 21.22
C GLN A 477 52.73 59.20 21.68
N MET A 478 52.19 60.36 21.24
CA MET A 478 52.66 61.67 21.73
C MET A 478 52.38 61.88 23.23
N VAL A 479 51.24 61.40 23.74
CA VAL A 479 50.90 61.51 25.17
C VAL A 479 51.71 60.54 26.03
N SER A 480 52.27 59.47 25.46
CA SER A 480 53.15 58.52 26.17
C SER A 480 54.65 58.85 26.06
N GLU A 481 55.03 59.87 25.27
CA GLU A 481 56.42 60.36 25.18
C GLU A 481 56.67 61.60 26.07
N GLU A 482 55.67 62.05 26.84
CA GLU A 482 55.78 63.15 27.84
C GLU A 482 55.68 62.70 29.31
N GLU A 483 55.74 61.39 29.59
CA GLU A 483 56.08 60.82 30.92
C GLU A 483 57.42 60.07 30.84
#